data_AF-A0A2I0NNN2-F1
#
_entry.id   AF-A0A2I0NNN2-F1
#
_cell.length_a   1.000
_cell.length_b   1.000
_cell.length_c   1.000
_cell.angle_alpha   90.00
_cell.angle_beta   90.00
_cell.angle_gamma   90.00
#
_symmetry.space_group_name_H-M   'P 1'
#
loop_
_entity.id
_entity.type
_entity.pdbx_description
1 polymer ?
#
loop_
_entity_poly.entity_id
_entity_poly.type
_entity_poly.pdbx_seq_one_letter_code
_entity_poly.pdbx_strand_id
1 'polypeptide(L)'
;MSANGSLESAMRHVARYRIYPSQKIAGRLFASFARCAFVRNWCLENKVYQDSCLPTLKTEYPELKEVHSKVLQNVVQQIVHNLRALRKLKEQGRKVGK
;
A
#
# COMPACT_ATOMS: atom_id res chain seq x y z
N MET A 1 20.94 14.20 51.11
CA MET A 1 20.89 12.80 50.65
C MET A 1 19.91 12.71 49.50
N SER A 2 20.38 12.16 48.38
CA SER A 2 19.70 11.75 47.14
C SER A 2 18.73 12.71 46.46
N ALA A 3 19.30 13.53 45.58
CA ALA A 3 18.71 13.79 44.27
C ALA A 3 18.77 12.49 43.46
N ASN A 4 17.64 11.80 43.26
CA ASN A 4 17.48 10.74 42.26
C ASN A 4 16.00 10.42 42.12
N GLY A 5 15.42 10.73 40.96
CA GLY A 5 14.07 10.25 40.65
C GLY A 5 13.30 11.01 39.56
N SER A 6 13.80 12.14 39.04
CA SER A 6 13.09 12.91 38.00
C SER A 6 13.80 12.85 36.64
N LEU A 7 14.17 11.65 36.19
CA LEU A 7 14.77 11.43 34.86
C LEU A 7 14.09 10.32 34.04
N GLU A 8 13.09 9.61 34.58
CA GLU A 8 12.34 8.61 33.80
C GLU A 8 11.18 9.18 32.97
N SER A 9 10.80 10.44 33.17
CA SER A 9 9.58 11.01 32.53
C SER A 9 9.79 11.56 31.11
N ALA A 10 10.89 11.23 30.45
CA ALA A 10 11.12 11.67 29.07
C ALA A 10 11.83 10.63 28.21
N MET A 11 11.51 9.34 28.38
CA MET A 11 11.74 8.39 27.29
C MET A 11 10.79 8.76 26.14
N ARG A 12 11.27 9.64 25.25
CA ARG A 12 10.71 9.77 23.90
C ARG A 12 10.54 8.35 23.39
N HIS A 13 9.31 7.92 23.13
CA HIS A 13 9.04 6.66 22.46
C HIS A 13 9.63 6.77 21.05
N VAL A 14 10.93 6.54 20.93
CA VAL A 14 11.56 6.31 19.65
C VAL A 14 11.00 4.97 19.23
N ALA A 15 9.99 5.00 18.37
CA ALA A 15 9.50 3.84 17.67
C ALA A 15 10.64 3.36 16.75
N ARG A 16 11.66 2.72 17.33
CA ARG A 16 12.64 1.95 16.58
C ARG A 16 11.83 0.84 15.96
N TYR A 17 11.45 1.03 14.70
CA TYR A 17 10.90 -0.06 13.91
C TYR A 17 11.89 -1.21 14.04
N ARG A 18 11.44 -2.32 14.66
CA ARG A 18 12.23 -3.53 14.68
C ARG A 18 12.54 -3.85 13.22
N ILE A 19 13.83 -4.01 12.90
CA ILE A 19 14.29 -4.35 11.54
C ILE A 19 13.54 -5.58 11.01
N TYR A 20 13.14 -6.48 11.92
CA TYR A 20 12.33 -7.64 11.63
C TYR A 20 10.96 -7.57 12.33
N PRO A 21 9.85 -7.53 11.58
CA PRO A 21 8.52 -7.63 12.17
C PRO A 21 8.32 -9.00 12.82
N SER A 22 7.43 -9.08 13.81
CA SER A 22 6.99 -10.39 14.32
C SER A 22 6.25 -11.16 13.22
N GLN A 23 6.19 -12.49 13.31
CA GLN A 23 5.51 -13.32 12.31
C GLN A 23 4.05 -12.91 12.07
N LYS A 24 3.35 -12.45 13.12
CA LYS A 24 1.99 -11.91 13.00
C LYS A 24 1.95 -10.64 12.15
N ILE A 25 2.89 -9.72 12.36
CA ILE A 25 2.98 -8.47 11.58
C ILE A 25 3.38 -8.77 10.13
N ALA A 26 4.38 -9.63 9.94
CA ALA A 26 4.82 -10.08 8.62
C ALA A 26 3.65 -10.71 7.84
N GLY A 27 2.90 -11.62 8.47
CA GLY A 27 1.72 -12.25 7.87
C GLY A 27 0.68 -11.21 7.44
N ARG A 28 0.35 -10.23 8.29
CA ARG A 28 -0.57 -9.14 7.93
C ARG A 28 -0.06 -8.29 6.76
N LEU A 29 1.24 -8.03 6.73
CA LEU A 29 1.88 -7.26 5.67
C LEU A 29 1.79 -7.98 4.32
N PHE A 30 2.19 -9.25 4.27
CA PHE A 30 2.14 -10.05 3.05
C PHE A 30 0.71 -10.30 2.57
N ALA A 31 -0.24 -10.51 3.49
CA ALA A 31 -1.66 -10.60 3.14
C ALA A 31 -2.19 -9.29 2.55
N SER A 32 -1.74 -8.14 3.06
CA SER A 32 -2.07 -6.83 2.47
C SER A 32 -1.47 -6.67 1.07
N PHE A 33 -0.23 -7.10 0.86
CA PHE A 33 0.41 -7.06 -0.46
C PHE A 33 -0.30 -7.97 -1.47
N ALA A 34 -0.68 -9.19 -1.08
CA ALA A 34 -1.43 -10.09 -1.93
C ALA A 34 -2.74 -9.45 -2.41
N ARG A 35 -3.49 -8.81 -1.49
CA ARG A 35 -4.72 -8.08 -1.82
C ARG A 35 -4.48 -6.87 -2.71
N CYS A 36 -3.39 -6.12 -2.49
CA CYS A 36 -3.01 -5.01 -3.37
C CYS A 36 -2.67 -5.50 -4.79
N ALA A 37 -1.95 -6.61 -4.90
CA ALA A 37 -1.63 -7.24 -6.18
C ALA A 37 -2.89 -7.74 -6.90
N PHE A 38 -3.83 -8.34 -6.16
CA PHE A 38 -5.14 -8.73 -6.66
C PHE A 38 -5.88 -7.53 -7.26
N VAL A 39 -6.07 -6.44 -6.47
CA VAL A 39 -6.76 -5.24 -6.95
C VAL A 39 -6.08 -4.66 -8.19
N ARG A 40 -4.75 -4.61 -8.20
CA ARG A 40 -3.99 -4.13 -9.36
C ARG A 40 -4.27 -4.96 -10.61
N ASN A 41 -4.19 -6.28 -10.50
CA ASN A 41 -4.37 -7.18 -11.64
C ASN A 41 -5.81 -7.12 -12.15
N TRP A 42 -6.79 -7.16 -11.23
CA TRP A 42 -8.20 -7.00 -11.57
C TRP A 42 -8.47 -5.68 -12.32
N CYS A 43 -7.91 -4.56 -11.84
CA CYS A 43 -8.03 -3.26 -12.51
C CYS A 43 -7.43 -3.27 -13.92
N LEU A 44 -6.26 -3.90 -14.12
CA LEU A 44 -5.59 -3.99 -15.42
C LEU A 44 -6.36 -4.88 -16.40
N GLU A 45 -6.85 -6.03 -15.95
CA GLU A 45 -7.62 -6.98 -16.76
C GLU A 45 -8.95 -6.37 -17.21
N ASN A 46 -9.65 -5.69 -16.31
CA ASN A 46 -10.95 -5.05 -16.57
C ASN A 46 -10.82 -3.63 -17.16
N LYS A 47 -9.59 -3.11 -17.31
CA LYS A 47 -9.28 -1.75 -17.78
C LYS A 47 -9.99 -0.65 -16.95
N VAL A 48 -10.11 -0.85 -15.65
CA VAL A 48 -10.74 0.09 -14.71
C VAL A 48 -9.65 0.83 -13.94
N TYR A 49 -9.59 2.15 -14.08
CA TYR A 49 -8.52 2.99 -13.54
C TYR A 49 -9.01 4.12 -12.64
N GLN A 50 -10.21 3.98 -12.08
CA GLN A 50 -10.80 4.93 -11.15
C GLN A 50 -11.04 4.25 -9.81
N ASP A 51 -10.74 4.95 -8.73
CA ASP A 51 -10.89 4.43 -7.36
C ASP A 51 -12.36 4.22 -6.94
N SER A 52 -13.30 4.80 -7.68
CA SER A 52 -14.74 4.54 -7.58
C SER A 52 -15.14 3.08 -7.79
N CYS A 53 -14.25 2.22 -8.33
CA CYS A 53 -14.52 0.78 -8.44
C CYS A 53 -14.39 0.02 -7.12
N LEU A 54 -13.68 0.58 -6.14
CA LEU A 54 -13.33 -0.11 -4.90
C LEU A 54 -14.53 -0.48 -4.01
N PRO A 55 -15.60 0.33 -3.89
CA PRO A 55 -16.79 -0.07 -3.14
C PRO A 55 -17.44 -1.34 -3.69
N THR A 56 -17.67 -1.40 -5.01
CA THR A 56 -18.22 -2.60 -5.67
C THR A 56 -17.30 -3.79 -5.49
N LEU A 57 -16.00 -3.60 -5.70
CA LEU A 57 -15.01 -4.66 -5.54
C LEU A 57 -14.94 -5.20 -4.10
N LYS A 58 -15.15 -4.35 -3.08
CA LYS A 58 -15.24 -4.77 -1.67
C LYS A 58 -16.53 -5.50 -1.33
N THR A 59 -17.58 -5.36 -2.13
CA THR A 59 -18.82 -6.13 -2.00
C THR A 59 -18.63 -7.53 -2.58
N GLU A 60 -17.96 -7.64 -3.72
CA GLU A 60 -17.65 -8.93 -4.38
C GLU A 60 -16.54 -9.70 -3.65
N TYR A 61 -15.53 -9.00 -3.13
CA TYR A 61 -14.35 -9.56 -2.46
C TYR A 61 -14.20 -8.96 -1.04
N PRO A 62 -14.95 -9.48 -0.04
CA PRO A 62 -14.98 -8.92 1.31
C PRO A 62 -13.62 -8.88 2.01
N GLU A 63 -12.68 -9.74 1.65
CA GLU A 63 -11.32 -9.78 2.18
C GLU A 63 -10.54 -8.49 1.91
N LEU A 64 -10.95 -7.68 0.94
CA LEU A 64 -10.35 -6.36 0.67
C LEU A 64 -10.68 -5.34 1.76
N LYS A 65 -11.67 -5.61 2.63
CA LYS A 65 -11.98 -4.78 3.79
C LYS A 65 -10.88 -4.83 4.86
N GLU A 66 -10.06 -5.88 4.87
CA GLU A 66 -8.89 -6.02 5.74
C GLU A 66 -7.75 -5.06 5.39
N VAL A 67 -7.81 -4.44 4.21
CA VAL A 67 -6.85 -3.41 3.79
C VAL A 67 -7.50 -2.04 3.90
N HIS A 68 -6.76 -1.12 4.53
CA HIS A 68 -7.18 0.27 4.68
C HIS A 68 -7.53 0.88 3.32
N SER A 69 -8.69 1.54 3.21
CA SER A 69 -9.22 2.05 1.93
C SER A 69 -8.25 2.95 1.18
N LYS A 70 -7.50 3.80 1.89
CA LYS A 70 -6.48 4.67 1.27
C LYS A 70 -5.37 3.88 0.56
N VAL A 71 -5.00 2.71 1.06
CA VAL A 71 -3.96 1.88 0.43
C VAL A 71 -4.47 1.37 -0.92
N LEU A 72 -5.71 0.86 -0.98
CA LEU A 72 -6.29 0.39 -2.24
C LEU A 72 -6.52 1.54 -3.24
N GLN A 73 -6.93 2.71 -2.77
CA GLN A 73 -7.02 3.92 -3.62
C GLN A 73 -5.66 4.28 -4.22
N ASN A 74 -4.60 4.23 -3.42
CA ASN A 74 -3.24 4.50 -3.89
C ASN A 74 -2.79 3.46 -4.94
N VAL A 75 -3.18 2.19 -4.81
CA VAL A 75 -2.89 1.16 -5.83
C VAL A 75 -3.51 1.54 -7.18
N VAL A 76 -4.78 1.94 -7.21
CA VAL A 76 -5.46 2.35 -8.46
C VAL A 76 -4.81 3.60 -9.04
N GLN A 77 -4.51 4.60 -8.21
CA GLN A 77 -3.82 5.82 -8.63
C GLN A 77 -2.42 5.54 -9.19
N GLN A 78 -1.68 4.60 -8.60
CA GLN A 78 -0.37 4.18 -9.09
C GLN A 78 -0.45 3.59 -10.50
N ILE A 79 -1.50 2.82 -10.82
CA ILE A 79 -1.72 2.32 -12.19
C ILE A 79 -1.85 3.49 -13.17
N VAL A 80 -2.69 4.48 -12.85
CA VAL A 80 -2.88 5.68 -13.70
C VAL A 80 -1.57 6.43 -13.90
N HIS A 81 -0.81 6.66 -12.83
CA HIS A 81 0.49 7.33 -12.90
C HIS A 81 1.48 6.56 -13.77
N ASN A 82 1.55 5.24 -13.62
CA ASN A 82 2.42 4.39 -14.41
C ASN A 82 2.04 4.43 -15.90
N LEU A 83 0.75 4.36 -16.23
CA LEU A 83 0.28 4.45 -17.63
C LEU A 83 0.61 5.81 -18.26
N ARG A 84 0.46 6.90 -17.51
CA ARG A 84 0.86 8.24 -17.96
C ARG A 84 2.37 8.33 -18.20
N ALA A 85 3.18 7.76 -17.32
CA ALA A 85 4.63 7.72 -17.48
C ALA A 85 5.03 6.91 -18.72
N LEU A 86 4.44 5.73 -18.91
CA LEU A 86 4.69 4.88 -20.10
C LEU A 86 4.32 5.60 -21.40
N ARG A 87 3.20 6.32 -21.42
CA ARG A 87 2.82 7.15 -22.57
C ARG A 87 3.89 8.17 -22.93
N LYS A 88 4.39 8.93 -21.94
CA LYS A 88 5.46 9.92 -22.15
C LYS A 88 6.74 9.28 -22.68
N LEU A 89 7.13 8.11 -22.17
CA LEU A 89 8.29 7.38 -22.66
C LEU A 89 8.11 6.96 -24.12
N LYS A 90 6.91 6.53 -24.51
CA LYS A 90 6.57 6.20 -25.90
C LYS A 90 6.65 7.41 -26.83
N GLU A 91 6.13 8.57 -26.38
CA GLU A 91 6.22 9.84 -27.11
C GLU A 91 7.69 10.30 -27.31
N GLN A 92 8.59 9.92 -26.41
CA GLN A 92 10.04 10.13 -26.52
C GLN A 92 10.76 9.08 -27.39
N GLY A 93 10.04 8.20 -28.09
CA GLY A 93 10.61 7.16 -28.93
C GLY A 93 11.20 5.97 -28.18
N ARG A 94 10.98 5.84 -26.86
CA ARG A 94 11.44 4.69 -26.08
C ARG A 94 10.48 3.52 -26.26
N LYS A 95 11.03 2.30 -26.40
CA LYS A 95 10.24 1.07 -26.40
C LYS A 95 9.60 0.86 -25.02
N VAL A 96 8.28 0.73 -24.98
CA VAL A 96 7.51 0.39 -23.77
C VAL A 96 6.71 -0.88 -24.01
N GLY A 97 6.79 -1.83 -23.07
CA GLY A 97 6.21 -3.17 -23.25
C GLY A 97 7.06 -4.07 -24.15
N LYS A 98 6.55 -5.27 -24.44
CA LYS A 98 7.14 -6.18 -25.42
C LYS A 98 6.76 -5.77 -26.83
#